data_AF-A0AAW2CSL6-F1
#
_entry.id   AF-A0AAW2CSL6-F1
#
_cell.length_a   1.000
_cell.length_b   1.000
_cell.length_c   1.000
_cell.angle_alpha   90.00
_cell.angle_beta   90.00
_cell.angle_gamma   90.00
#
_symmetry.space_group_name_H-M   'P 1'
#
loop_
_entity.id
_entity.type
_entity.pdbx_description
1 polymer ?
#
loop_
_entity_poly.entity_id
_entity_poly.type
_entity_poly.pdbx_seq_one_letter_code
_entity_poly.pdbx_strand_id
1 'polypeptide(L)'
;MGIKLLNWYDNNVVQIELEKNKDHRSKQDDLHTAGSCSYAVHAAKKAKMDGRPVERAVLYQILHTRKDGSANNPIVKAKVSSYTSGSVVWSTNDVFAKVMGKERKGHIRGVGFGPSSSGRSSKSALTDIEIHSSQVKDNKVAQQKASLATMEEKLASFDKMKDILVQFEEME
;
A
#
# COMPACT_ATOMS: atom_id res chain seq x y z
N MET A 1 20.63 2.64 -61.43
CA MET A 1 19.55 2.97 -60.47
C MET A 1 20.16 3.04 -59.08
N GLY A 2 20.34 4.26 -58.53
CA GLY A 2 20.84 4.45 -57.17
C GLY A 2 19.68 4.54 -56.20
N ILE A 3 19.64 3.67 -55.20
CA ILE A 3 18.63 3.70 -54.13
C ILE A 3 18.95 4.90 -53.24
N LYS A 4 18.10 5.94 -53.26
CA LYS A 4 18.13 7.00 -52.24
C LYS A 4 17.60 6.41 -50.93
N LEU A 5 18.50 6.16 -49.98
CA LEU A 5 18.13 5.98 -48.58
C LEU A 5 17.55 7.30 -48.07
N LEU A 6 16.24 7.33 -47.86
CA LEU A 6 15.55 8.43 -47.20
C LEU A 6 16.03 8.45 -45.75
N ASN A 7 16.76 9.48 -45.32
CA ASN A 7 17.15 9.66 -43.93
C ASN A 7 15.88 9.83 -43.09
N TRP A 8 15.56 8.82 -42.29
CA TRP A 8 14.33 8.71 -41.50
C TRP A 8 14.33 9.57 -40.22
N TYR A 9 15.39 10.35 -39.99
CA TYR A 9 15.60 11.14 -38.78
C TYR A 9 15.94 12.59 -39.12
N ASP A 10 14.95 13.48 -39.03
CA ASP A 10 15.23 14.92 -38.92
C ASP A 10 15.87 15.19 -37.56
N ASN A 11 17.20 15.33 -37.54
CA ASN A 11 18.00 15.54 -36.32
C ASN A 11 17.45 16.66 -35.41
N ASN A 12 16.83 17.69 -35.98
CA ASN A 12 16.25 18.80 -35.23
C ASN A 12 15.01 18.39 -34.41
N VAL A 13 14.15 17.52 -34.96
CA VAL A 13 12.96 17.02 -34.25
C VAL A 13 13.39 16.17 -33.06
N VAL A 14 14.38 15.29 -33.27
CA VAL A 14 14.95 14.44 -32.21
C VAL A 14 15.54 15.29 -31.07
N GLN A 15 16.29 16.35 -31.40
CA GLN A 15 16.87 17.23 -30.37
C GLN A 15 15.78 17.94 -29.54
N ILE A 16 14.73 18.43 -30.18
CA ILE A 16 13.60 19.08 -29.49
C ILE A 16 12.90 18.10 -28.53
N GLU A 17 12.67 16.86 -28.96
CA GLU A 17 12.05 15.83 -28.14
C GLU A 17 12.94 15.39 -26.97
N LEU A 18 14.24 15.26 -27.19
CA LEU A 18 15.22 14.95 -26.14
C LEU A 18 15.24 16.02 -25.06
N GLU A 19 15.26 17.30 -25.45
CA GLU A 19 15.25 18.41 -24.50
C GLU A 19 13.96 18.41 -23.65
N LYS A 20 12.80 18.25 -24.30
CA LYS A 20 11.51 18.10 -23.60
C LYS A 20 11.50 16.90 -22.63
N ASN A 21 12.07 15.77 -23.04
CA ASN A 21 12.14 14.59 -22.19
C ASN A 21 13.07 14.80 -20.98
N LYS A 22 14.18 15.54 -21.13
CA LYS A 22 15.01 15.95 -19.98
C LYS A 22 14.21 16.83 -19.02
N ASP A 23 13.47 17.81 -19.55
CA ASP A 23 12.62 18.70 -18.75
C ASP A 23 11.46 17.96 -18.05
N HIS A 24 10.93 16.90 -18.67
CA HIS A 24 9.92 16.06 -18.04
C HIS A 24 10.52 15.19 -16.93
N ARG A 25 11.71 14.63 -17.17
CA ARG A 25 12.43 13.81 -16.19
C ARG A 25 12.90 14.63 -14.99
N SER A 26 13.28 15.90 -15.20
CA SER A 26 13.72 16.78 -14.10
C SER A 26 12.59 17.16 -13.14
N LYS A 27 11.33 17.06 -13.57
CA LYS A 27 10.12 17.25 -12.75
C LYS A 27 9.66 15.98 -12.03
N GLN A 28 10.36 14.85 -12.25
CA GLN A 28 9.98 13.57 -11.67
C GLN A 28 10.74 13.33 -10.36
N ASP A 29 10.11 13.72 -9.27
CA ASP A 29 10.74 13.74 -7.95
C ASP A 29 10.46 12.46 -7.15
N ASP A 30 9.45 11.70 -7.59
CA ASP A 30 8.96 10.47 -6.97
C ASP A 30 9.47 9.24 -7.73
N LEU A 31 10.76 8.96 -7.56
CA LEU A 31 11.44 7.89 -8.28
C LEU A 31 11.33 6.58 -7.50
N HIS A 32 10.91 5.50 -8.17
CA HIS A 32 10.88 4.15 -7.61
C HIS A 32 12.08 3.31 -8.12
N THR A 33 12.43 2.26 -7.38
CA THR A 33 13.53 1.32 -7.62
C THR A 33 13.05 -0.07 -8.06
N ALA A 34 11.75 -0.22 -8.38
CA ALA A 34 11.10 -1.46 -8.80
C ALA A 34 11.54 -1.98 -10.19
N GLY A 35 12.24 -1.16 -10.98
CA GLY A 35 12.60 -1.48 -12.36
C GLY A 35 11.35 -1.69 -13.23
N SER A 36 11.36 -2.73 -14.07
CA SER A 36 10.26 -3.04 -14.99
C SER A 36 9.06 -3.74 -14.34
N CYS A 37 9.10 -4.00 -13.03
CA CYS A 37 8.00 -4.65 -12.32
C CYS A 37 6.97 -3.61 -11.85
N SER A 38 5.68 -3.90 -12.08
CA SER A 38 4.62 -3.03 -11.58
C SER A 38 4.47 -3.15 -10.05
N TYR A 39 3.89 -2.11 -9.47
CA TYR A 39 3.61 -2.03 -8.05
C TYR A 39 2.69 -3.18 -7.58
N ALA A 40 1.69 -3.55 -8.38
CA ALA A 40 0.81 -4.70 -8.12
C ALA A 40 1.57 -6.04 -8.09
N VAL A 41 2.58 -6.21 -8.96
CA VAL A 41 3.43 -7.43 -8.96
C VAL A 41 4.25 -7.51 -7.67
N HIS A 42 4.83 -6.40 -7.21
CA HIS A 42 5.54 -6.39 -5.93
C HIS A 42 4.61 -6.64 -4.75
N ALA A 43 3.39 -6.08 -4.78
CA ALA A 43 2.37 -6.35 -3.77
C ALA A 43 2.05 -7.85 -3.67
N ALA A 44 1.79 -8.50 -4.80
CA ALA A 44 1.47 -9.92 -4.86
C ALA A 44 2.64 -10.80 -4.38
N LYS A 45 3.88 -10.49 -4.79
CA LYS A 45 5.08 -11.20 -4.32
C LYS A 45 5.25 -11.07 -2.81
N LYS A 46 5.11 -9.85 -2.29
CA LYS A 46 5.26 -9.58 -0.85
C LYS A 46 4.16 -10.23 -0.03
N ALA A 47 2.92 -10.19 -0.50
CA ALA A 47 1.80 -10.85 0.16
C ALA A 47 1.95 -12.37 0.22
N LYS A 48 2.49 -13.00 -0.84
CA LYS A 48 2.83 -14.44 -0.82
C LYS A 48 3.92 -14.78 0.20
N MET A 49 4.91 -13.91 0.35
CA MET A 49 5.99 -14.11 1.33
C MET A 49 5.51 -13.90 2.77
N ASP A 50 4.72 -12.86 3.02
CA ASP A 50 4.29 -12.48 4.36
C ASP A 50 3.02 -13.24 4.82
N GLY A 51 2.37 -13.98 3.91
CA GLY A 51 1.11 -14.69 4.17
C GLY A 51 -0.10 -13.77 4.40
N ARG A 52 0.05 -12.47 4.18
CA ARG A 52 -1.00 -11.44 4.38
C ARG A 52 -0.88 -10.31 3.37
N PRO A 53 -1.96 -9.57 3.09
CA PRO A 53 -1.90 -8.39 2.23
C PRO A 53 -0.87 -7.36 2.74
N VAL A 54 -0.11 -6.76 1.83
CA VAL A 54 0.86 -5.72 2.16
C VAL A 54 0.19 -4.34 2.16
N GLU A 55 0.50 -3.52 3.16
CA GLU A 55 0.10 -2.12 3.19
C GLU A 55 0.79 -1.30 2.10
N ARG A 56 0.07 -0.34 1.52
CA ARG A 56 0.60 0.52 0.46
C ARG A 56 1.76 1.40 0.92
N ALA A 57 1.73 1.91 2.15
CA ALA A 57 2.86 2.67 2.72
C ALA A 57 4.12 1.80 2.85
N VAL A 58 3.99 0.57 3.35
CA VAL A 58 5.08 -0.41 3.45
C VAL A 58 5.63 -0.75 2.07
N LEU A 59 4.75 -0.95 1.09
CA LEU A 59 5.17 -1.25 -0.26
C LEU A 59 5.87 -0.05 -0.93
N TYR A 60 5.41 1.18 -0.66
CA TYR A 60 6.07 2.39 -1.14
C TYR A 60 7.48 2.50 -0.57
N GLN A 61 7.65 2.27 0.74
CA GLN A 61 8.96 2.21 1.39
C GLN A 61 9.91 1.28 0.62
N ILE A 62 9.50 0.02 0.46
CA ILE A 62 10.32 -1.01 -0.20
C ILE A 62 10.72 -0.59 -1.62
N LEU A 63 9.81 0.07 -2.35
CA LEU A 63 10.02 0.44 -3.75
C LEU A 63 10.66 1.81 -3.96
N HIS A 64 10.86 2.62 -2.91
CA HIS A 64 11.46 3.95 -3.05
C HIS A 64 12.73 4.11 -2.19
N THR A 65 13.09 3.07 -1.43
CA THR A 65 14.39 3.00 -0.76
C THR A 65 15.33 2.00 -1.39
N ARG A 66 16.61 2.21 -1.12
CA ARG A 66 17.69 1.28 -1.45
C ARG A 66 17.67 0.09 -0.47
N LYS A 67 18.50 -0.93 -0.73
CA LYS A 67 18.59 -2.15 0.09
C LYS A 67 19.03 -1.88 1.54
N ASP A 68 19.73 -0.77 1.78
CA ASP A 68 20.14 -0.29 3.11
C ASP A 68 19.03 0.50 3.83
N GLY A 69 17.84 0.65 3.22
CA GLY A 69 16.73 1.44 3.74
C GLY A 69 16.85 2.94 3.51
N SER A 70 17.92 3.43 2.87
CA SER A 70 18.06 4.84 2.55
C SER A 70 17.15 5.26 1.40
N ALA A 71 16.48 6.41 1.54
CA ALA A 71 15.69 7.00 0.48
C ALA A 71 16.60 7.49 -0.66
N ASN A 72 16.15 7.33 -1.90
CA ASN A 72 16.91 7.74 -3.08
C ASN A 72 16.94 9.27 -3.30
N ASN A 73 16.01 10.02 -2.72
CA ASN A 73 15.87 11.48 -2.82
C ASN A 73 15.28 12.04 -1.51
N PRO A 74 15.62 13.28 -1.08
CA PRO A 74 15.02 13.94 0.08
C PRO A 74 13.47 13.96 0.10
N ILE A 75 12.81 14.06 -1.05
CA ILE A 75 11.34 14.08 -1.15
C ILE A 75 10.75 12.73 -0.74
N VAL A 76 11.34 11.63 -1.23
CA VAL A 76 10.97 10.29 -0.81
C VAL A 76 11.22 10.12 0.69
N LYS A 77 12.37 10.60 1.20
CA LYS A 77 12.70 10.54 2.63
C LYS A 77 11.61 11.20 3.48
N ALA A 78 11.14 12.38 3.10
CA ALA A 78 10.09 13.10 3.81
C ALA A 78 8.76 12.31 3.82
N LYS A 79 8.34 11.78 2.66
CA LYS A 79 7.11 10.97 2.56
C LYS A 79 7.17 9.73 3.44
N VAL A 80 8.27 8.99 3.34
CA VAL A 80 8.56 7.82 4.17
C VAL A 80 8.44 8.12 5.66
N SER A 81 9.04 9.24 6.11
CA SER A 81 9.03 9.61 7.52
C SER A 81 7.65 10.03 8.06
N SER A 82 6.71 10.34 7.16
CA SER A 82 5.35 10.78 7.53
C SER A 82 4.33 9.63 7.63
N TYR A 83 4.71 8.41 7.27
CA TYR A 83 3.81 7.27 7.39
C TYR A 83 3.62 6.87 8.86
N THR A 84 2.36 6.82 9.28
CA THR A 84 1.92 6.30 10.58
C THR A 84 1.27 4.92 10.42
N SER A 85 1.09 4.17 11.52
CA SER A 85 0.40 2.88 11.47
C SER A 85 -1.11 3.03 11.70
N GLY A 86 -1.92 2.08 11.23
CA GLY A 86 -3.33 1.97 11.62
C GLY A 86 -4.37 2.38 10.58
N SER A 87 -4.19 2.04 9.30
CA SER A 87 -5.24 2.20 8.28
C SER A 87 -5.53 0.92 7.52
N VAL A 88 -6.77 0.80 7.03
CA VAL A 88 -7.18 -0.31 6.15
C VAL A 88 -6.29 -0.38 4.91
N VAL A 89 -5.76 -1.57 4.67
CA VAL A 89 -4.87 -1.92 3.56
C VAL A 89 -5.54 -1.57 2.22
N TRP A 90 -4.90 -0.72 1.41
CA TRP A 90 -5.36 -0.23 0.09
C TRP A 90 -6.66 0.61 0.08
N SER A 91 -7.08 1.15 1.21
CA SER A 91 -8.21 2.09 1.23
C SER A 91 -7.88 3.41 0.52
N THR A 92 -8.91 4.06 -0.03
CA THR A 92 -8.82 5.42 -0.60
C THR A 92 -8.32 6.47 0.41
N ASN A 93 -8.47 6.21 1.71
CA ASN A 93 -8.02 7.06 2.82
C ASN A 93 -6.97 6.38 3.71
N ASP A 94 -6.21 5.42 3.17
CA ASP A 94 -5.11 4.79 3.90
C ASP A 94 -3.98 5.79 4.23
N VAL A 95 -3.01 5.38 5.05
CA VAL A 95 -1.88 6.24 5.45
C VAL A 95 -1.11 6.75 4.22
N PHE A 96 -1.00 5.92 3.19
CA PHE A 96 -0.37 6.32 1.94
C PHE A 96 -1.12 7.48 1.25
N ALA A 97 -2.43 7.41 1.14
CA ALA A 97 -3.26 8.46 0.56
C ALA A 97 -3.20 9.75 1.38
N LYS A 98 -3.08 9.68 2.70
CA LYS A 98 -2.93 10.88 3.54
C LYS A 98 -1.65 11.65 3.21
N VAL A 99 -0.54 10.95 3.02
CA VAL A 99 0.77 11.55 2.67
C VAL A 99 0.80 12.03 1.22
N MET A 100 0.24 11.24 0.31
CA MET A 100 0.26 11.53 -1.12
C MET A 100 -0.86 12.49 -1.57
N GLY A 101 -1.74 12.87 -0.65
CA GLY A 101 -2.93 13.67 -0.92
C GLY A 101 -4.10 12.85 -1.46
N LYS A 102 -5.26 13.48 -1.62
CA LYS A 102 -6.49 12.82 -2.07
C LYS A 102 -6.31 12.10 -3.43
N GLU A 103 -6.78 10.86 -3.52
CA GLU A 103 -6.80 10.11 -4.78
C GLU A 103 -7.74 10.77 -5.82
N ARG A 104 -7.41 10.64 -7.10
CA ARG A 104 -8.25 11.17 -8.18
C ARG A 104 -9.43 10.23 -8.46
N LYS A 105 -10.54 10.77 -8.94
CA LYS A 105 -11.73 9.97 -9.29
C LYS A 105 -11.36 8.89 -10.32
N GLY A 106 -11.67 7.63 -10.01
CA GLY A 106 -11.39 6.49 -10.89
C GLY A 106 -9.91 6.11 -11.01
N HIS A 107 -9.05 6.57 -10.10
CA HIS A 107 -7.64 6.21 -10.09
C HIS A 107 -7.16 5.98 -8.65
N ILE A 108 -6.52 4.83 -8.42
CA ILE A 108 -5.85 4.51 -7.16
C ILE A 108 -4.36 4.34 -7.46
N ARG A 109 -3.53 5.22 -6.91
CA ARG A 109 -2.06 5.12 -7.08
C ARG A 109 -1.55 3.78 -6.55
N GLY A 110 -0.63 3.17 -7.29
CA GLY A 110 0.01 1.88 -6.93
C GLY A 110 -0.76 0.62 -7.33
N VAL A 111 -2.02 0.72 -7.77
CA VAL A 111 -2.83 -0.48 -8.17
C VAL A 111 -2.67 -0.83 -9.66
N GLY A 112 -1.88 -0.05 -10.40
CA GLY A 112 -1.77 -0.14 -11.87
C GLY A 112 -2.92 0.60 -12.57
N PHE A 113 -2.85 0.74 -13.90
CA PHE A 113 -3.94 1.32 -14.68
C PHE A 113 -5.13 0.35 -14.71
N GLY A 114 -6.04 0.47 -13.75
CA GLY A 114 -7.44 0.14 -14.01
C GLY A 114 -7.98 1.12 -15.07
N PRO A 115 -9.02 0.75 -15.85
CA PRO A 115 -9.59 1.66 -16.84
C PRO A 115 -9.86 3.02 -16.20
N SER A 116 -9.09 4.04 -16.58
CA SER A 116 -9.30 5.40 -16.12
C SER A 116 -10.68 5.82 -16.61
N SER A 117 -11.63 5.91 -15.68
CA SER A 117 -12.99 6.32 -15.98
C SER A 117 -13.04 7.83 -16.22
N SER A 118 -12.31 8.34 -17.21
CA SER A 118 -12.38 9.77 -17.58
C SER A 118 -13.68 10.11 -18.32
N GLY A 119 -14.56 9.13 -18.61
CA GLY A 119 -15.79 9.38 -19.37
C GLY A 119 -17.07 8.70 -18.89
N ARG A 120 -17.05 7.78 -17.94
CA ARG A 120 -18.26 7.13 -17.42
C ARG A 120 -18.16 7.00 -15.91
N SER A 121 -19.22 7.39 -15.21
CA SER A 121 -19.40 7.08 -13.79
C SER A 121 -19.56 5.57 -13.60
N SER A 122 -18.51 4.81 -13.85
CA SER A 122 -18.43 3.44 -13.38
C SER A 122 -18.02 3.53 -11.93
N LYS A 123 -18.99 3.42 -11.03
CA LYS A 123 -18.73 3.01 -9.65
C LYS A 123 -17.81 1.80 -9.76
N SER A 124 -16.55 1.92 -9.38
CA SER A 124 -15.55 0.84 -9.42
C SER A 124 -15.91 -0.16 -8.33
N ALA A 125 -17.03 -0.86 -8.53
CA ALA A 125 -17.57 -1.81 -7.58
C ALA A 125 -16.53 -2.88 -7.25
N LEU A 126 -15.66 -3.26 -8.19
CA LEU A 126 -14.68 -4.33 -7.95
C LEU A 126 -13.60 -3.95 -6.94
N THR A 127 -13.06 -2.73 -6.97
CA THR A 127 -12.07 -2.29 -5.97
C THR A 127 -12.73 -1.94 -4.63
N ASP A 128 -13.92 -1.32 -4.68
CA ASP A 128 -14.66 -0.98 -3.46
C ASP A 128 -15.14 -2.23 -2.73
N ILE A 129 -15.56 -3.29 -3.44
CA ILE A 129 -15.96 -4.58 -2.85
C ILE A 129 -14.78 -5.26 -2.17
N GLU A 130 -13.60 -5.25 -2.79
CA GLU A 130 -12.43 -5.93 -2.23
C GLU A 130 -11.84 -5.17 -1.02
N ILE A 131 -11.88 -3.84 -1.05
CA ILE A 131 -11.56 -2.98 0.10
C ILE A 131 -12.62 -3.10 1.20
N HIS A 132 -13.91 -3.21 0.88
CA HIS A 132 -14.96 -3.45 1.89
C HIS A 132 -14.85 -4.85 2.51
N SER A 133 -14.49 -5.86 1.71
CA SER A 133 -14.26 -7.23 2.20
C SER A 133 -13.10 -7.29 3.21
N SER A 134 -12.01 -6.55 2.97
CA SER A 134 -10.93 -6.42 3.97
C SER A 134 -11.40 -5.67 5.22
N GLN A 135 -12.15 -4.58 5.09
CA GLN A 135 -12.74 -3.85 6.24
C GLN A 135 -13.61 -4.74 7.13
N VAL A 136 -14.45 -5.58 6.54
CA VAL A 136 -15.33 -6.49 7.28
C VAL A 136 -14.51 -7.53 8.05
N LYS A 137 -13.45 -8.06 7.43
CA LYS A 137 -12.55 -9.03 8.06
C LYS A 137 -11.79 -8.40 9.24
N ASP A 138 -11.23 -7.21 9.06
CA ASP A 138 -10.43 -6.54 10.09
C ASP A 138 -11.28 -6.17 11.32
N ASN A 139 -12.50 -5.65 11.11
CA ASN A 139 -13.45 -5.36 12.20
C ASN A 139 -13.85 -6.64 12.96
N LYS A 140 -14.07 -7.75 12.24
CA LYS A 140 -14.40 -9.03 12.86
C LYS A 140 -13.25 -9.56 13.71
N VAL A 141 -12.00 -9.41 13.25
CA VAL A 141 -10.81 -9.79 14.02
C VAL A 141 -10.67 -8.94 15.28
N ALA A 142 -10.89 -7.62 15.19
CA ALA A 142 -10.86 -6.74 16.35
C ALA A 142 -11.92 -7.10 17.40
N GLN A 143 -13.15 -7.39 16.96
CA GLN A 143 -14.24 -7.82 17.84
C GLN A 143 -13.93 -9.17 18.50
N GLN A 144 -13.39 -10.12 17.74
CA GLN A 144 -12.99 -11.43 18.27
C GLN A 144 -11.90 -11.29 19.33
N LYS A 145 -10.89 -10.45 19.10
CA LYS A 145 -9.83 -10.17 20.09
C LYS A 145 -10.39 -9.56 21.37
N ALA A 146 -11.30 -8.59 21.26
CA ALA A 146 -11.95 -8.00 22.43
C ALA A 146 -12.75 -9.06 23.21
N SER A 147 -13.50 -9.91 22.50
CA SER A 147 -14.26 -10.99 23.13
C SER A 147 -13.34 -12.02 23.82
N LEU A 148 -12.19 -12.35 23.24
CA LEU A 148 -11.21 -13.24 23.87
C LEU A 148 -10.64 -12.64 25.16
N ALA A 149 -10.28 -11.35 25.16
CA ALA A 149 -9.79 -10.67 26.35
C ALA A 149 -10.83 -10.68 27.49
N THR A 150 -12.11 -10.49 27.17
CA THR A 150 -13.18 -10.59 28.20
C THR A 150 -13.37 -12.01 28.74
N MET A 151 -13.11 -13.05 27.93
CA MET A 151 -13.16 -14.43 28.40
C MET A 151 -11.94 -14.78 29.27
N GLU A 152 -10.75 -14.31 28.91
CA GLU A 152 -9.53 -14.46 29.73
C GLU A 152 -9.70 -13.83 31.12
N GLU A 153 -10.30 -12.64 31.21
CA GLU A 153 -10.57 -11.97 32.48
C GLU A 153 -11.58 -12.75 33.35
N LYS A 154 -12.63 -13.31 32.73
CA LYS A 154 -13.59 -14.19 33.43
C LYS A 154 -12.94 -15.47 33.92
N LEU A 155 -12.09 -16.11 33.13
CA LEU A 155 -11.36 -17.32 33.55
C LEU A 155 -10.45 -17.03 34.75
N ALA A 156 -9.71 -15.92 34.71
CA ALA A 156 -8.89 -15.49 35.85
C ALA A 156 -9.72 -15.23 37.12
N SER A 157 -10.98 -14.79 36.97
CA SER A 157 -11.89 -14.64 38.13
C SER A 157 -12.36 -15.99 38.70
N PHE A 158 -12.56 -16.99 37.85
CA PHE A 158 -12.90 -18.36 38.27
C PHE A 158 -11.74 -19.05 38.97
N ASP A 159 -10.51 -18.89 38.47
CA ASP A 159 -9.31 -19.46 39.11
C ASP A 159 -9.15 -18.91 40.54
N LYS A 160 -9.32 -17.60 40.73
CA LYS A 160 -9.31 -16.98 42.07
C LYS A 160 -10.39 -17.57 42.99
N MET A 161 -11.59 -17.81 42.46
CA MET A 161 -12.70 -18.35 43.24
C MET A 161 -12.44 -19.81 43.64
N LYS A 162 -11.81 -20.58 42.75
CA LYS A 162 -11.38 -21.95 43.02
C LYS A 162 -10.35 -22.00 44.13
N ASP A 163 -9.34 -21.12 44.10
CA ASP A 163 -8.32 -21.06 45.15
C ASP A 163 -8.92 -20.74 46.53
N ILE A 164 -9.92 -19.83 46.58
CA ILE A 164 -10.64 -19.52 47.83
C ILE A 164 -11.42 -20.72 48.35
N LEU A 165 -12.05 -21.49 47.46
CA LEU A 165 -12.79 -22.71 47.82
C LEU A 165 -11.88 -23.80 48.37
N VAL A 166 -10.71 -23.99 47.75
CA VAL A 166 -9.69 -24.93 48.26
C VAL A 166 -9.22 -24.52 49.66
N GLN A 167 -9.01 -23.22 49.91
CA GLN A 167 -8.67 -22.74 51.25
C GLN A 167 -9.79 -22.93 52.29
N PHE A 168 -11.05 -22.93 51.86
CA PHE A 168 -12.18 -23.20 52.74
C PHE A 168 -12.31 -24.69 53.09
N GLU A 169 -12.11 -25.58 52.12
CA GLU A 169 -12.12 -27.04 52.35
C GLU A 169 -10.93 -27.50 53.21
N GLU A 170 -9.77 -26.83 53.16
CA GLU A 170 -8.61 -27.15 54.00
C GLU A 170 -8.73 -26.66 55.46
N MET A 171 -9.80 -25.93 55.81
CA MET A 171 -10.07 -25.45 57.18
C MET A 171 -11.06 -26.31 57.98
N GLU A 172 -11.74 -27.29 57.36
CA GLU A 172 -12.53 -28.33 58.05
C GLU A 172 -11.68 -29.56 58.39
#